data_AF-A0A1E1KZI5-F1
#
_entry.id   AF-A0A1E1KZI5-F1
#
_cell.length_a   1.000
_cell.length_b   1.000
_cell.length_c   1.000
_cell.angle_alpha   90.00
_cell.angle_beta   90.00
_cell.angle_gamma   90.00
#
_symmetry.space_group_name_H-M   'P 1'
#
loop_
_entity.id
_entity.type
_entity.pdbx_description
1 polymer ?
#
loop_
_entity_poly.entity_id
_entity_poly.type
_entity_poly.pdbx_seq_one_letter_code
_entity_poly.pdbx_strand_id
1 'polypeptide(L)'
;MANMLPLALMCAVCGREEQNLMRCGQCLSRINSGSECQNKDFKYHAAQCKRQNIILKVDLFPKFITKPPITRTISCPAVSNFTELHNAIQVAFGWSNKHHYAFDVFGPRESKASQSRLANPDFRIGDLNWMDEDSESEDEDWDYACFATAKDGNQTSLFEVFDDPNTQTKNVLYEDHKRGMSYGTRGDGWKHNIKLVGRADFTSY
;
A
#
# COMPACT_ATOMS: atom_id res chain seq x y z
N MET A 1 24.22 -26.16 3.28
CA MET A 1 22.97 -25.36 3.40
C MET A 1 22.86 -24.96 4.86
N ALA A 2 23.06 -23.69 5.19
CA ALA A 2 22.94 -23.24 6.58
C ALA A 2 21.45 -23.23 6.95
N ASN A 3 21.04 -24.15 7.82
CA ASN A 3 19.75 -24.07 8.50
C ASN A 3 19.80 -22.82 9.39
N MET A 4 19.21 -21.72 8.92
CA MET A 4 18.82 -20.65 9.82
C MET A 4 17.69 -21.21 10.69
N LEU A 5 18.03 -21.70 11.87
CA LEU A 5 17.05 -21.92 12.93
C LEU A 5 16.30 -20.59 13.12
N PRO A 6 14.95 -20.58 13.13
CA PRO A 6 14.21 -19.38 13.45
C PRO A 6 14.68 -18.92 14.84
N LEU A 7 15.10 -17.66 14.95
CA LEU A 7 15.37 -17.04 16.25
C LEU A 7 14.14 -17.32 17.13
N ALA A 8 14.35 -18.03 18.24
CA ALA A 8 13.29 -18.33 19.18
C ALA A 8 12.61 -17.01 19.57
N LEU A 9 11.35 -16.85 19.16
CA LEU A 9 10.58 -15.68 19.52
C LEU A 9 10.18 -15.89 20.99
N MET A 10 10.53 -14.93 21.83
CA MET A 10 10.29 -14.99 23.27
C MET A 10 9.59 -13.71 23.72
N CYS A 11 8.70 -13.85 24.70
CA CYS A 11 7.96 -12.70 25.23
C CYS A 11 8.94 -11.69 25.88
N ALA A 12 8.89 -10.43 25.46
CA ALA A 12 9.76 -9.36 25.95
C ALA A 12 9.63 -9.07 27.46
N VAL A 13 8.56 -9.56 28.11
CA VAL A 13 8.27 -9.31 29.52
C VAL A 13 8.50 -10.55 30.39
N CYS A 14 7.89 -11.68 30.04
CA CYS A 14 7.96 -12.89 30.88
C CYS A 14 9.02 -13.90 30.42
N GLY A 15 9.67 -13.67 29.28
CA GLY A 15 10.72 -14.55 28.73
C GLY A 15 10.22 -15.91 28.25
N ARG A 16 8.91 -16.20 28.30
CA ARG A 16 8.38 -17.48 27.87
C ARG A 16 8.40 -17.60 26.35
N GLU A 17 8.83 -18.77 25.89
CA GLU A 17 8.61 -19.24 24.54
C GLU A 17 7.21 -19.86 24.49
N GLU A 18 6.34 -19.28 23.68
CA GLU A 18 4.98 -19.76 23.47
C GLU A 18 4.73 -19.86 21.96
N GLN A 19 3.85 -20.77 21.54
CA GLN A 19 3.53 -20.95 20.12
C GLN A 19 2.68 -19.77 19.56
N ASN A 20 1.98 -19.04 20.43
CA ASN A 20 1.01 -18.00 20.06
C ASN A 20 1.41 -16.62 20.60
N LEU A 21 2.65 -16.20 20.31
CA LEU A 21 3.08 -14.86 20.69
C LEU A 21 2.41 -13.80 19.82
N MET A 22 1.95 -12.72 20.46
CA MET A 22 1.36 -11.56 19.81
C MET A 22 2.42 -10.52 19.51
N ARG A 23 2.34 -9.89 18.34
CA ARG A 23 3.14 -8.72 17.99
C ARG A 23 2.41 -7.44 18.38
N CYS A 24 3.15 -6.43 18.79
CA CYS A 24 2.59 -5.09 18.97
C CYS A 24 1.97 -4.61 17.65
N GLY A 25 0.67 -4.30 17.63
CA GLY A 25 -0.05 -3.90 16.41
C GLY A 25 0.38 -2.56 15.81
N GLN A 26 1.23 -1.79 16.50
CA GLN A 26 1.84 -0.58 15.97
C GLN A 26 3.20 -0.90 15.35
N CYS A 27 4.19 -1.32 16.15
CA CYS A 27 5.56 -1.47 15.65
C CYS A 27 5.84 -2.81 14.97
N LEU A 28 5.02 -3.84 15.21
CA LEU A 28 5.17 -5.23 14.77
C LEU A 28 6.51 -5.93 15.17
N SER A 29 7.43 -5.20 15.81
CA SER A 29 8.75 -5.68 16.23
C SER A 29 8.77 -6.21 17.66
N ARG A 30 7.94 -5.68 18.57
CA ARG A 30 7.79 -6.20 19.93
C ARG A 30 6.83 -7.38 19.99
N ILE A 31 7.21 -8.37 20.80
CA ILE A 31 6.55 -9.67 20.89
C ILE A 31 6.20 -9.93 22.36
N ASN A 32 4.95 -10.28 22.62
CA ASN A 32 4.43 -10.55 23.96
C ASN A 32 3.59 -11.83 23.95
N SER A 33 3.53 -12.55 25.06
CA SER A 33 2.71 -13.77 25.21
C SER A 33 1.21 -13.50 25.26
N GLY A 34 0.80 -12.26 25.51
CA GLY A 34 -0.60 -11.88 25.60
C GLY A 34 -0.78 -10.41 25.93
N SER A 35 -2.04 -9.97 25.96
CA SER A 35 -2.41 -8.58 26.23
C SER A 35 -1.91 -8.08 27.60
N GLU A 36 -1.86 -8.96 28.60
CA GLU A 36 -1.33 -8.61 29.93
C GLU A 36 0.16 -8.23 29.87
N CYS A 37 0.98 -9.05 29.19
CA CYS A 37 2.39 -8.75 29.00
C CYS A 37 2.59 -7.53 28.11
N GLN A 38 1.78 -7.37 27.07
CA GLN A 38 1.82 -6.18 26.21
C GLN A 38 1.53 -4.89 26.99
N ASN A 39 0.52 -4.89 27.87
CA ASN A 39 0.18 -3.72 28.69
C ASN A 39 1.28 -3.37 29.70
N LYS A 40 1.95 -4.39 30.26
CA LYS A 40 3.11 -4.19 31.14
C LYS A 40 4.31 -3.62 30.36
N ASP A 41 4.59 -4.16 29.18
CA ASP A 41 5.66 -3.72 28.29
C ASP A 41 5.44 -2.29 27.79
N PHE A 42 4.18 -1.93 27.48
CA PHE A 42 3.84 -0.67 26.82
C PHE A 42 4.32 0.56 27.61
N LYS A 43 4.37 0.49 28.95
CA LYS A 43 4.92 1.56 29.80
C LYS A 43 6.37 1.91 29.46
N TYR A 44 7.16 0.94 29.03
CA TYR A 44 8.58 1.10 28.68
C TYR A 44 8.78 1.18 27.17
N HIS A 45 7.98 0.44 26.41
CA HIS A 45 8.07 0.36 24.97
C HIS A 45 7.47 1.57 24.24
N ALA A 46 6.43 2.22 24.78
CA ALA A 46 5.66 3.24 24.06
C ALA A 46 6.53 4.35 23.44
N ALA A 47 7.54 4.84 24.16
CA ALA A 47 8.45 5.89 23.68
C ALA A 47 9.28 5.45 22.44
N GLN A 48 9.48 4.15 22.27
CA GLN A 48 10.21 3.54 21.16
C GLN A 48 9.28 2.82 20.17
N CYS A 49 7.97 2.85 20.40
CA CYS A 49 6.99 2.18 19.57
C CYS A 49 6.74 3.01 18.30
N LYS A 50 7.46 2.67 17.24
CA LYS A 50 7.30 3.29 15.92
C LYS A 50 6.85 2.27 14.91
N ARG A 51 5.88 2.64 14.07
CA ARG A 51 5.43 1.79 12.96
C ARG A 51 6.61 1.56 12.01
N GLN A 52 6.82 0.30 11.65
CA GLN A 52 7.82 -0.11 10.68
C GLN A 52 7.50 0.44 9.29
N ASN A 53 8.52 0.55 8.45
CA ASN A 53 8.33 0.85 7.04
C ASN A 53 7.71 -0.35 6.32
N ILE A 54 6.96 -0.06 5.27
CA ILE A 54 6.41 -1.03 4.31
C ILE A 54 7.38 -1.11 3.14
N ILE A 55 7.80 -2.33 2.80
CA ILE A 55 8.60 -2.59 1.60
C ILE A 55 7.65 -2.95 0.47
N LEU A 56 7.59 -2.10 -0.54
CA LEU A 56 6.74 -2.26 -1.71
C LEU A 56 7.59 -2.58 -2.94
N LYS A 57 7.18 -3.62 -3.68
CA LYS A 57 7.68 -3.91 -5.01
C LYS A 57 6.73 -3.31 -6.04
N VAL A 58 7.24 -2.43 -6.88
CA VAL A 58 6.49 -1.71 -7.92
C VAL A 58 6.97 -2.21 -9.28
N ASP A 59 6.14 -2.98 -9.96
CA ASP A 59 6.41 -3.54 -11.27
C ASP A 59 5.68 -2.70 -12.34
N LEU A 60 6.42 -2.16 -13.32
CA LEU A 60 5.81 -1.52 -14.49
C LEU A 60 4.99 -2.56 -15.25
N PHE A 61 3.74 -2.23 -15.57
CA PHE A 61 2.84 -3.20 -16.17
C PHE A 61 3.39 -3.67 -17.53
N PRO A 62 3.46 -5.00 -17.77
CA PRO A 62 4.25 -5.59 -18.85
C PRO A 62 3.68 -5.36 -20.25
N LYS A 63 2.72 -4.46 -20.44
CA LYS A 63 2.10 -4.26 -21.76
C LYS A 63 3.08 -3.68 -22.78
N PHE A 64 4.00 -2.84 -22.35
CA PHE A 64 4.87 -2.08 -23.26
C PHE A 64 6.35 -2.47 -23.13
N ILE A 65 6.81 -2.80 -21.93
CA ILE A 65 8.21 -3.16 -21.68
C ILE A 65 8.23 -4.47 -20.89
N THR A 66 8.63 -5.56 -21.54
CA THR A 66 8.68 -6.91 -20.92
C THR A 66 10.08 -7.44 -20.73
N LYS A 67 11.08 -6.88 -21.44
CA LYS A 67 12.46 -7.40 -21.46
C LYS A 67 13.49 -6.26 -21.58
N PRO A 68 14.25 -5.96 -20.51
CA PRO A 68 14.08 -6.47 -19.14
C PRO A 68 12.81 -5.89 -18.48
N PRO A 69 12.21 -6.59 -17.50
CA PRO A 69 11.13 -6.01 -16.69
C PRO A 69 11.67 -4.81 -15.91
N ILE A 70 10.89 -3.73 -15.85
CA ILE A 70 11.22 -2.55 -15.05
C ILE A 70 10.52 -2.68 -13.70
N THR A 71 11.34 -2.84 -12.66
CA THR A 71 10.89 -2.98 -11.27
C THR A 71 11.64 -2.00 -10.39
N ARG A 72 10.97 -1.46 -9.37
CA ARG A 72 11.59 -0.75 -8.24
C ARG A 72 11.11 -1.36 -6.92
N THR A 73 12.01 -1.40 -5.94
CA THR A 73 11.66 -1.72 -4.56
C THR A 73 11.83 -0.46 -3.74
N ILE A 74 10.75 -0.02 -3.09
CA ILE A 74 10.74 1.19 -2.28
C ILE A 74 10.38 0.84 -0.83
N SER A 75 10.98 1.57 0.11
CA SER A 75 10.65 1.49 1.53
C SER A 75 9.98 2.79 1.92
N CYS A 76 8.73 2.72 2.35
CA CYS A 76 7.93 3.89 2.75
C CYS A 76 7.52 3.75 4.22
N PRO A 77 7.52 4.84 5.02
CA PRO A 77 6.92 4.82 6.34
C PRO A 77 5.47 4.33 6.26
N ALA A 78 5.06 3.39 7.11
CA ALA A 78 3.68 2.91 7.06
C ALA A 78 2.65 4.00 7.38
N VAL A 79 3.07 5.03 8.13
CA VAL A 79 2.26 6.22 8.46
C VAL A 79 2.13 7.21 7.31
N SER A 80 2.91 7.07 6.24
CA SER A 80 2.79 7.93 5.07
C SER A 80 1.44 7.76 4.40
N ASN A 81 1.04 8.75 3.61
CA ASN A 81 -0.18 8.70 2.82
C ASN A 81 0.08 8.29 1.36
N PHE A 82 -0.98 8.10 0.57
CA PHE A 82 -0.86 7.68 -0.82
C PHE A 82 -0.32 8.78 -1.75
N THR A 83 -0.45 10.06 -1.40
CA THR A 83 0.24 11.16 -2.10
C THR A 83 1.74 11.07 -1.95
N GLU A 84 2.24 10.80 -0.74
CA GLU A 84 3.65 10.59 -0.47
C GLU A 84 4.18 9.35 -1.20
N LEU A 85 3.38 8.27 -1.26
CA LEU A 85 3.72 7.09 -2.06
C LEU A 85 3.79 7.40 -3.56
N HIS A 86 2.83 8.15 -4.11
CA HIS A 86 2.88 8.62 -5.50
C HIS A 86 4.16 9.37 -5.79
N ASN A 87 4.52 10.34 -4.94
CA ASN A 87 5.77 11.09 -5.08
C ASN A 87 7.01 10.18 -5.02
N ALA A 88 7.04 9.20 -4.11
CA ALA A 88 8.14 8.24 -4.01
C ALA A 88 8.28 7.39 -5.27
N ILE A 89 7.16 6.96 -5.88
CA ILE A 89 7.15 6.22 -7.16
C ILE A 89 7.69 7.11 -8.28
N GLN A 90 7.20 8.34 -8.40
CA GLN A 90 7.67 9.31 -9.41
C GLN A 90 9.20 9.50 -9.33
N VAL A 91 9.75 9.69 -8.12
CA VAL A 91 11.20 9.78 -7.91
C VAL A 91 11.92 8.48 -8.30
N ALA A 92 11.42 7.32 -7.87
CA ALA A 92 12.06 6.02 -8.12
C ALA A 92 12.11 5.64 -9.62
N PHE A 93 11.16 6.13 -10.41
CA PHE A 93 11.09 5.92 -11.86
C PHE A 93 11.68 7.08 -12.68
N GLY A 94 12.13 8.16 -12.02
CA GLY A 94 12.72 9.32 -12.69
C GLY A 94 11.69 10.15 -13.46
N TRP A 95 10.45 10.16 -13.00
CA TRP A 95 9.33 10.86 -13.62
C TRP A 95 9.08 12.21 -12.97
N SER A 96 8.44 13.10 -13.72
CA SER A 96 7.99 14.39 -13.20
C SER A 96 6.54 14.27 -12.75
N ASN A 97 6.25 14.69 -11.51
CA ASN A 97 4.90 14.75 -10.96
C ASN A 97 4.06 15.85 -11.63
N LYS A 98 3.66 15.61 -12.89
CA LYS A 98 2.87 16.51 -13.75
C LYS A 98 1.50 15.91 -14.11
N HIS A 99 1.21 14.75 -13.55
CA HIS A 99 0.07 13.90 -13.89
C HIS A 99 -0.71 13.60 -12.60
N HIS A 100 -2.02 13.41 -12.76
CA HIS A 100 -2.89 12.94 -11.70
C HIS A 100 -2.66 11.45 -11.49
N TYR A 101 -3.02 10.95 -10.31
CA TYR A 101 -2.81 9.56 -9.99
C TYR A 101 -4.02 8.92 -9.34
N ALA A 102 -4.13 7.60 -9.51
CA ALA A 102 -5.08 6.78 -8.80
C ALA A 102 -4.46 5.43 -8.42
N PHE A 103 -4.90 4.88 -7.30
CA PHE A 103 -4.57 3.56 -6.80
C PHE A 103 -5.85 2.75 -6.68
N ASP A 104 -5.95 1.68 -7.47
CA ASP A 104 -7.05 0.72 -7.44
C ASP A 104 -6.67 -0.45 -6.53
N VAL A 105 -7.49 -0.68 -5.49
CA VAL A 105 -7.24 -1.70 -4.46
C VAL A 105 -8.22 -2.85 -4.65
N PHE A 106 -7.72 -4.02 -5.06
CA PHE A 106 -8.55 -5.18 -5.43
C PHE A 106 -8.59 -6.26 -4.36
N GLY A 107 -9.77 -6.78 -4.03
CA GLY A 107 -9.96 -7.86 -3.07
C GLY A 107 -9.12 -9.13 -3.31
N PRO A 108 -8.95 -10.00 -2.28
CA PRO A 108 -8.18 -11.25 -2.40
C PRO A 108 -8.67 -12.16 -3.54
N ARG A 109 -9.98 -12.14 -3.82
CA ARG A 109 -10.64 -12.94 -4.85
C ARG A 109 -10.31 -12.51 -6.27
N GLU A 110 -9.96 -11.24 -6.48
CA GLU A 110 -9.77 -10.65 -7.80
C GLU A 110 -8.30 -10.52 -8.22
N SER A 111 -7.36 -10.89 -7.35
CA SER A 111 -5.91 -10.79 -7.60
C SER A 111 -5.40 -11.51 -8.86
N LYS A 112 -6.14 -12.49 -9.39
CA LYS A 112 -5.86 -13.18 -10.67
C LYS A 112 -6.62 -12.58 -11.87
N ALA A 113 -7.74 -11.91 -11.61
CA ALA A 113 -8.60 -11.28 -12.61
C ALA A 113 -8.26 -9.79 -12.85
N SER A 114 -7.47 -9.16 -11.98
CA SER A 114 -7.08 -7.74 -12.00
C SER A 114 -6.29 -7.28 -13.25
N GLN A 115 -6.04 -8.19 -14.20
CA GLN A 115 -5.48 -7.88 -15.52
C GLN A 115 -6.58 -7.67 -16.58
N SER A 116 -7.83 -8.02 -16.27
CA SER A 116 -9.02 -7.78 -17.09
C SER A 116 -9.56 -6.38 -16.83
N ARG A 117 -9.96 -5.66 -17.88
CA ARG A 117 -10.64 -4.35 -17.79
C ARG A 117 -12.02 -4.41 -17.10
N LEU A 118 -12.46 -5.59 -16.67
CA LEU A 118 -13.76 -5.86 -16.08
C LEU A 118 -13.69 -6.15 -14.57
N ALA A 119 -12.50 -6.14 -13.96
CA ALA A 119 -12.37 -6.32 -12.51
C ALA A 119 -12.64 -4.98 -11.80
N ASN A 120 -13.50 -5.01 -10.79
CA ASN A 120 -13.88 -3.81 -10.06
C ASN A 120 -12.96 -3.66 -8.85
N PRO A 121 -12.29 -2.51 -8.67
CA PRO A 121 -11.60 -2.27 -7.43
C PRO A 121 -12.61 -2.27 -6.28
N ASP A 122 -12.20 -2.78 -5.12
CA ASP A 122 -13.03 -2.66 -3.92
C ASP A 122 -13.19 -1.19 -3.53
N PHE A 123 -12.12 -0.41 -3.74
CA PHE A 123 -12.11 1.04 -3.64
C PHE A 123 -10.91 1.62 -4.39
N ARG A 124 -11.03 2.90 -4.75
CA ARG A 124 -9.98 3.71 -5.38
C ARG A 124 -9.44 4.75 -4.40
N ILE A 125 -8.15 5.05 -4.49
CA ILE A 125 -7.51 6.14 -3.73
C ILE A 125 -6.84 7.10 -4.72
N GLY A 126 -7.10 8.39 -4.62
CA GLY A 126 -6.52 9.38 -5.53
C GLY A 126 -6.63 10.80 -5.00
N ASP A 127 -6.25 11.79 -5.82
CA ASP A 127 -6.45 13.20 -5.50
C ASP A 127 -7.90 13.61 -5.79
N LEU A 128 -8.72 13.74 -4.74
CA LEU A 128 -10.15 14.07 -4.87
C LEU A 128 -10.40 15.54 -5.24
N ASN A 129 -9.41 16.43 -5.13
CA ASN A 129 -9.56 17.83 -5.58
C ASN A 129 -9.74 17.94 -7.11
N TRP A 130 -9.53 16.85 -7.85
CA TRP A 130 -9.74 16.79 -9.28
C TRP A 130 -11.22 16.64 -9.69
N MET A 131 -12.12 16.38 -8.75
CA MET A 131 -13.49 15.98 -9.04
C MET A 131 -14.51 17.12 -9.07
N ASP A 132 -14.11 18.33 -8.67
CA ASP A 132 -15.02 19.50 -8.59
C ASP A 132 -15.00 20.40 -9.85
N GLU A 133 -14.05 20.21 -10.78
CA GLU A 133 -13.82 21.18 -11.87
C GLU A 133 -14.52 20.86 -13.22
N ASP A 134 -14.95 19.63 -13.51
CA ASP A 134 -15.46 19.25 -14.86
C ASP A 134 -16.66 18.26 -14.87
N SER A 135 -17.51 18.22 -13.83
CA SER A 135 -18.59 17.21 -13.71
C SER A 135 -19.89 17.49 -14.50
N GLU A 136 -19.80 17.84 -15.78
CA GLU A 136 -20.94 17.89 -16.72
C GLU A 136 -20.93 16.73 -17.74
N SER A 137 -20.47 15.53 -17.36
CA SER A 137 -20.61 14.33 -18.22
C SER A 137 -21.77 13.46 -17.75
N GLU A 138 -22.83 13.38 -18.55
CA GLU A 138 -24.05 12.59 -18.33
C GLU A 138 -23.88 11.07 -18.62
N ASP A 139 -22.66 10.59 -18.83
CA ASP A 139 -22.42 9.22 -19.29
C ASP A 139 -22.10 8.23 -18.14
N GLU A 140 -23.14 7.44 -17.83
CA GLU A 140 -23.12 6.01 -17.49
C GLU A 140 -22.47 5.51 -16.17
N ASP A 141 -23.34 5.42 -15.13
CA ASP A 141 -23.55 4.38 -14.09
C ASP A 141 -22.36 3.59 -13.47
N TRP A 142 -21.32 3.26 -14.23
CA TRP A 142 -20.12 2.54 -13.79
C TRP A 142 -19.15 3.40 -12.98
N ASP A 143 -19.01 4.65 -13.38
CA ASP A 143 -18.12 5.62 -12.75
C ASP A 143 -18.58 5.92 -11.32
N TYR A 144 -19.89 6.02 -11.09
CA TYR A 144 -20.50 6.35 -9.80
C TYR A 144 -20.16 5.37 -8.67
N ALA A 145 -20.11 4.07 -8.95
CA ALA A 145 -19.86 3.06 -7.92
C ALA A 145 -18.40 3.07 -7.40
N CYS A 146 -17.43 3.32 -8.29
CA CYS A 146 -16.03 3.49 -7.89
C CYS A 146 -15.81 4.83 -7.18
N PHE A 147 -16.58 5.87 -7.54
CA PHE A 147 -16.54 7.16 -6.86
C PHE A 147 -17.18 7.14 -5.48
N ALA A 148 -18.26 6.37 -5.28
CA ALA A 148 -18.90 6.24 -3.98
C ALA A 148 -17.98 5.65 -2.89
N THR A 149 -16.97 4.87 -3.28
CA THR A 149 -15.97 4.28 -2.37
C THR A 149 -14.59 4.92 -2.48
N ALA A 150 -14.45 6.00 -3.25
CA ALA A 150 -13.18 6.68 -3.43
C ALA A 150 -12.68 7.31 -2.12
N LYS A 151 -11.37 7.25 -1.91
CA LYS A 151 -10.70 7.84 -0.75
C LYS A 151 -9.66 8.88 -1.17
N ASP A 152 -9.50 9.91 -0.36
CA ASP A 152 -8.46 10.92 -0.56
C ASP A 152 -7.08 10.33 -0.26
N GLY A 153 -6.18 10.40 -1.23
CA GLY A 153 -4.79 9.97 -1.12
C GLY A 153 -3.96 10.76 -0.11
N ASN A 154 -4.34 12.00 0.22
CA ASN A 154 -3.70 12.78 1.29
C ASN A 154 -4.12 12.33 2.69
N GLN A 155 -5.31 11.73 2.81
CA GLN A 155 -5.89 11.34 4.11
C GLN A 155 -5.76 9.84 4.38
N THR A 156 -5.61 9.03 3.34
CA THR A 156 -5.49 7.57 3.46
C THR A 156 -4.04 7.18 3.73
N SER A 157 -3.78 6.52 4.85
CA SER A 157 -2.42 6.09 5.21
C SER A 157 -2.08 4.70 4.65
N LEU A 158 -0.80 4.43 4.41
CA LEU A 158 -0.37 3.14 3.86
C LEU A 158 -0.71 1.97 4.80
N PHE A 159 -0.56 2.13 6.12
CA PHE A 159 -0.87 1.07 7.09
C PHE A 159 -2.35 0.70 7.08
N GLU A 160 -3.27 1.64 6.79
CA GLU A 160 -4.71 1.37 6.73
C GLU A 160 -5.05 0.42 5.58
N VAL A 161 -4.24 0.41 4.52
CA VAL A 161 -4.44 -0.42 3.34
C VAL A 161 -3.54 -1.65 3.33
N PHE A 162 -2.30 -1.58 3.81
CA PHE A 162 -1.38 -2.70 3.74
C PHE A 162 -1.32 -3.54 5.02
N ASP A 163 -1.87 -3.06 6.14
CA ASP A 163 -1.96 -3.82 7.40
C ASP A 163 -3.37 -4.39 7.64
N ASP A 164 -4.40 -3.92 6.92
CA ASP A 164 -5.75 -4.47 7.03
C ASP A 164 -5.77 -5.91 6.45
N PRO A 165 -6.17 -6.93 7.23
CA PRO A 165 -6.22 -8.32 6.77
C PRO A 165 -7.07 -8.54 5.52
N ASN A 166 -8.09 -7.71 5.31
CA ASN A 166 -8.92 -7.76 4.11
C ASN A 166 -8.14 -7.29 2.89
N THR A 167 -7.12 -6.46 3.09
CA THR A 167 -6.32 -5.78 2.06
C THR A 167 -4.85 -6.20 1.94
N GLN A 168 -4.33 -6.95 2.91
CA GLN A 168 -2.91 -7.32 2.99
C GLN A 168 -2.42 -8.26 1.88
N THR A 169 -3.34 -9.01 1.24
CA THR A 169 -3.03 -9.90 0.10
C THR A 169 -3.26 -9.25 -1.26
N LYS A 170 -3.65 -7.98 -1.28
CA LYS A 170 -4.15 -7.31 -2.49
C LYS A 170 -3.00 -6.85 -3.38
N ASN A 171 -3.24 -6.93 -4.69
CA ASN A 171 -2.47 -6.19 -5.68
C ASN A 171 -3.04 -4.78 -5.71
N VAL A 172 -2.20 -3.76 -5.60
CA VAL A 172 -2.60 -2.37 -5.80
C VAL A 172 -2.15 -1.96 -7.20
N LEU A 173 -3.09 -1.53 -8.04
CA LEU A 173 -2.78 -1.03 -9.37
C LEU A 173 -2.65 0.49 -9.29
N TYR A 174 -1.47 1.00 -9.63
CA TYR A 174 -1.21 2.43 -9.68
C TYR A 174 -1.22 2.92 -11.12
N GLU A 175 -2.02 3.95 -11.39
CA GLU A 175 -2.18 4.58 -12.70
C GLU A 175 -1.84 6.06 -12.65
N ASP A 176 -1.10 6.52 -13.65
CA ASP A 176 -0.72 7.92 -13.85
C ASP A 176 -1.45 8.49 -15.08
N HIS A 177 -2.24 9.55 -14.89
CA HIS A 177 -3.15 10.14 -15.88
C HIS A 177 -2.80 11.59 -16.20
N LYS A 178 -2.85 11.95 -17.49
CA LYS A 178 -2.60 13.32 -17.93
C LYS A 178 -3.81 14.22 -17.61
N ARG A 179 -3.56 15.42 -17.07
CA ARG A 179 -4.60 16.43 -16.77
C ARG A 179 -5.39 16.82 -18.03
N GLY A 180 -6.72 16.85 -17.93
CA GLY A 180 -7.63 17.29 -19.01
C GLY A 180 -7.94 16.25 -20.09
N MET A 181 -7.69 14.96 -19.82
CA MET A 181 -8.04 13.85 -20.72
C MET A 181 -9.22 13.07 -20.14
N SER A 182 -10.31 12.92 -20.91
CA SER A 182 -11.48 12.15 -20.45
C SER A 182 -11.11 10.68 -20.23
N TYR A 183 -11.88 9.99 -19.38
CA TYR A 183 -11.83 8.55 -19.16
C TYR A 183 -12.04 7.76 -20.47
N GLY A 184 -11.00 7.66 -21.30
CA GLY A 184 -11.10 7.06 -22.63
C GLY A 184 -10.00 7.50 -23.58
N THR A 185 -9.58 8.76 -23.48
CA THR A 185 -8.38 9.24 -24.17
C THR A 185 -7.20 9.09 -23.22
N ARG A 186 -6.51 7.96 -23.34
CA ARG A 186 -5.33 7.66 -22.54
C ARG A 186 -4.19 8.60 -22.94
N GLY A 187 -3.59 9.27 -21.95
CA GLY A 187 -2.20 9.70 -22.07
C GLY A 187 -1.28 8.47 -22.22
N ASP A 188 -0.02 8.58 -21.84
CA ASP A 188 0.92 7.45 -21.95
C ASP A 188 0.44 6.19 -21.16
N GLY A 189 -0.47 6.38 -20.20
CA GLY A 189 -1.30 5.31 -19.64
C GLY A 189 -0.50 4.27 -18.86
N TRP A 190 0.55 4.72 -18.18
CA TRP A 190 1.43 3.86 -17.40
C TRP A 190 0.68 3.27 -16.21
N LYS A 191 0.74 1.95 -16.12
CA LYS A 191 0.15 1.19 -15.02
C LYS A 191 1.24 0.46 -14.28
N HIS A 192 1.08 0.30 -12.97
CA HIS A 192 2.04 -0.41 -12.13
C HIS A 192 1.34 -1.35 -11.19
N ASN A 193 1.90 -2.53 -11.02
CA ASN A 193 1.47 -3.44 -9.99
C ASN A 193 2.33 -3.23 -8.74
N ILE A 194 1.69 -2.88 -7.63
CA ILE A 194 2.31 -2.66 -6.34
C ILE A 194 1.96 -3.83 -5.43
N LYS A 195 3.00 -4.43 -4.84
CA LYS A 195 2.89 -5.54 -3.89
C LYS A 195 3.66 -5.25 -2.62
N LEU A 196 3.03 -5.53 -1.48
CA LEU A 196 3.74 -5.63 -0.21
C LEU A 196 4.65 -6.86 -0.23
N VAL A 197 5.95 -6.65 -0.05
CA VAL A 197 6.96 -7.73 -0.02
C VAL A 197 7.67 -7.89 1.32
N GLY A 198 7.53 -6.93 2.24
CA GLY A 198 8.12 -7.04 3.57
C GLY A 198 7.95 -5.81 4.44
N ARG A 199 8.63 -5.83 5.59
CA ARG A 199 8.76 -4.71 6.52
C ARG A 199 10.23 -4.38 6.72
N ALA A 200 10.52 -3.10 6.93
CA ALA A 200 11.83 -2.63 7.36
C ALA A 200 11.70 -1.82 8.65
N ASP A 201 12.81 -1.64 9.35
CA ASP A 201 12.83 -0.75 10.51
C ASP A 201 12.39 0.67 10.13
N PHE A 202 11.82 1.38 11.10
CA PHE A 202 11.38 2.75 10.88
C PHE A 202 12.57 3.62 10.47
N THR A 203 12.36 4.56 9.56
CA THR A 203 13.37 5.58 9.23
C THR A 203 13.22 6.76 10.19
N SER A 204 14.26 7.10 10.95
CA SER A 204 14.36 8.40 11.62
C SER A 204 14.85 9.44 10.61
N TYR A 205 14.04 10.45 10.35
CA TYR A 205 14.48 11.67 9.67
C TYR A 205 14.97 12.69 10.71
#